data_AF-A0A958B3Q8-F1
#
_entry.id   AF-A0A958B3Q8-F1
#
_cell.length_a   1.000
_cell.length_b   1.000
_cell.length_c   1.000
_cell.angle_alpha   90.00
_cell.angle_beta   90.00
_cell.angle_gamma   90.00
#
_symmetry.space_group_name_H-M   'P 1'
#
loop_
_entity.id
_entity.type
_entity.pdbx_description
1 polymer ?
#
loop_
_entity_poly.entity_id
_entity_poly.type
_entity_poly.pdbx_seq_one_letter_code
_entity_poly.pdbx_strand_id
1 'polypeptide(L)' 'QSNEPVRDRHQLSVPDDASPGEYQLIVGVYHASDRERLQTTSGPLGMRSSDHAVVKEIEIR' A
#
# COMPACT_ATOMS: atom_id res chain seq x y z
N GLN A 1 -19.86 -10.72 -15.07
CA GLN A 1 -18.51 -10.48 -15.62
C GLN A 1 -17.62 -10.22 -14.42
N SER A 2 -16.76 -11.16 -14.05
CA SER A 2 -16.24 -11.18 -12.67
C SER A 2 -14.80 -11.69 -12.61
N ASN A 3 -13.87 -11.03 -13.30
CA ASN A 3 -12.43 -11.10 -12.99
C ASN A 3 -11.61 -10.04 -13.77
N GLU A 4 -12.14 -8.84 -13.96
CA GLU A 4 -11.39 -7.79 -14.68
C GLU A 4 -10.66 -6.90 -13.67
N PRO A 5 -9.36 -6.61 -13.88
CA PRO A 5 -8.65 -5.66 -13.04
C PRO A 5 -9.29 -4.28 -13.14
N VAL A 6 -9.83 -3.79 -12.02
CA VAL A 6 -10.34 -2.41 -11.92
C VAL A 6 -9.14 -1.47 -11.77
N ARG A 7 -9.01 -0.52 -12.70
CA ARG A 7 -8.05 0.57 -12.57
C ARG A 7 -8.72 1.73 -11.83
N ASP A 8 -8.20 2.06 -10.67
CA ASP A 8 -8.59 3.25 -9.91
C ASP A 8 -7.38 4.17 -9.70
N ARG A 9 -7.63 5.46 -9.52
CA ARG A 9 -6.59 6.47 -9.28
C ARG A 9 -6.95 7.26 -8.03
N HIS A 10 -6.09 7.15 -7.01
CA HIS A 10 -6.16 7.97 -5.82
C HIS A 10 -4.99 8.95 -5.78
N GLN A 11 -5.25 10.14 -5.24
CA GLN A 11 -4.24 11.16 -5.01
C GLN A 11 -4.02 11.32 -3.51
N LEU A 12 -2.78 11.16 -3.08
CA LEU A 12 -2.33 11.47 -1.72
C LEU A 12 -1.54 12.77 -1.79
N SER A 13 -2.00 13.78 -1.06
CA SER A 13 -1.26 15.05 -0.95
C SER A 13 -0.24 14.92 0.17
N VAL A 14 0.98 15.36 -0.10
CA VAL A 14 2.04 15.46 0.90
C VAL A 14 1.88 16.83 1.60
N PRO A 15 1.85 16.89 2.94
CA PRO A 15 1.81 18.15 3.66
C PRO A 15 3.05 19.02 3.35
N ASP A 16 2.88 20.33 3.23
CA ASP A 16 3.99 21.26 2.94
C ASP A 16 5.01 21.35 4.09
N ASP A 17 4.62 20.91 5.29
CA ASP A 17 5.46 20.82 6.49
C ASP A 17 6.10 19.44 6.68
N ALA A 18 5.96 18.53 5.71
CA ALA A 18 6.62 17.23 5.75
C ALA A 18 8.14 17.41 5.75
N SER A 19 8.80 16.84 6.75
CA SER A 19 10.26 16.84 6.83
C SER A 19 10.89 16.22 5.57
N PRO A 20 12.00 16.77 5.06
CA PRO A 20 12.76 16.12 4.01
C PRO A 20 13.24 14.72 4.42
N GLY A 21 13.18 13.77 3.50
CA GLY A 21 13.59 12.39 3.76
C GLY A 21 12.98 11.37 2.80
N GLU A 22 13.25 10.10 3.09
CA GLU A 22 12.72 8.97 2.36
C GLU A 22 11.42 8.47 3.00
N TYR A 23 10.38 8.34 2.18
CA TYR A 23 9.05 7.91 2.59
C TYR A 23 8.62 6.69 1.77
N GLN A 24 8.02 5.71 2.43
CA GLN A 24 7.43 4.55 1.77
C GLN A 24 5.92 4.74 1.64
N LEU A 25 5.43 4.80 0.40
CA LEU A 25 4.00 4.74 0.11
C LEU A 25 3.56 3.29 0.18
N ILE A 26 2.65 3.00 1.11
CA ILE A 26 2.12 1.66 1.34
C ILE A 26 0.61 1.59 1.09
N VAL A 27 0.12 0.40 0.72
CA VAL A 27 -1.31 0.09 0.63
C VAL A 27 -1.62 -1.15 1.46
N GLY A 28 -2.74 -1.11 2.18
CA GLY A 28 -3.30 -2.26 2.88
C GLY A 28 -4.69 -2.57 2.35
N VAL A 29 -5.01 -3.85 2.22
CA VAL A 29 -6.36 -4.29 1.86
C VAL A 29 -7.05 -4.79 3.12
N TYR A 30 -8.34 -4.53 3.23
CA TYR A 30 -9.17 -4.94 4.36
C TYR A 30 -10.31 -5.81 3.88
N HIS A 31 -10.71 -6.78 4.69
CA HIS A 31 -11.96 -7.51 4.49
C HIS A 31 -13.14 -6.53 4.66
N ALA A 32 -14.00 -6.44 3.64
CA ALA A 32 -15.10 -5.47 3.65
C ALA A 32 -16.18 -5.79 4.72
N SER A 33 -16.29 -7.04 5.15
CA SER A 33 -17.27 -7.53 6.13
C SER A 33 -17.03 -7.04 7.54
N ASP A 34 -15.77 -7.07 7.96
CA ASP A 34 -15.34 -6.91 9.37
C ASP A 34 -14.25 -5.84 9.54
N ARG A 35 -13.76 -5.28 8.41
CA ARG A 35 -12.65 -4.32 8.36
C ARG A 35 -11.35 -4.87 8.92
N GLU A 36 -11.18 -6.19 8.97
CA GLU A 36 -9.91 -6.79 9.34
C GLU A 36 -8.87 -6.61 8.24
N ARG A 37 -7.62 -6.34 8.62
CA ARG A 37 -6.53 -6.09 7.68
C ARG A 37 -5.99 -7.41 7.13
N LEU A 38 -5.91 -7.51 5.82
CA LEU A 38 -5.38 -8.70 5.15
C LEU A 38 -3.86 -8.77 5.31
N GLN A 39 -3.38 -9.95 5.68
CA GLN A 39 -1.97 -10.28 5.57
C GLN A 39 -1.64 -10.55 4.10
N THR A 40 -0.70 -9.79 3.56
CA THR A 40 -0.06 -10.07 2.28
C THR A 40 1.24 -10.82 2.50
N THR A 41 1.44 -11.85 1.68
CA THR A 41 2.65 -12.65 1.69
C THR A 41 3.53 -12.23 0.52
N SER A 42 4.76 -11.80 0.80
CA SER A 42 5.71 -11.31 -0.19
C SER A 42 7.04 -12.07 -0.17
N GLY A 43 7.79 -11.97 -1.27
CA GLY A 43 9.09 -12.64 -1.45
C GLY A 43 9.01 -14.01 -2.14
N PRO A 44 10.15 -14.58 -2.58
CA PRO A 44 10.22 -15.74 -3.47
C PRO A 44 9.65 -17.05 -2.89
N LEU A 45 9.39 -17.10 -1.58
CA LEU A 45 8.86 -18.26 -0.87
C LEU A 45 7.72 -17.88 0.09
N GLY A 46 7.18 -16.67 -0.03
CA GLY A 46 6.15 -16.17 0.89
C GLY A 46 6.59 -16.11 2.36
N MET A 47 7.90 -15.98 2.62
CA MET A 47 8.42 -15.92 3.99
C MET A 47 8.23 -14.56 4.66
N ARG A 48 7.80 -13.52 3.93
CA ARG A 48 7.54 -12.19 4.48
C ARG A 48 6.04 -11.97 4.53
N SER A 49 5.44 -12.15 5.70
CA SER A 49 4.08 -11.66 5.97
C SER A 49 4.16 -10.19 6.34
N SER A 50 3.41 -9.37 5.63
CA SER A 50 3.17 -7.97 5.95
C SER A 50 1.67 -7.71 5.86
N ASP A 51 1.15 -6.77 6.63
CA ASP A 51 -0.24 -6.34 6.51
C ASP A 51 -0.44 -5.23 5.46
N HIS A 52 0.63 -4.91 4.73
CA HIS A 52 0.67 -3.91 3.66
C HIS A 52 1.68 -4.28 2.57
N ALA A 53 1.45 -3.73 1.38
CA ALA A 53 2.40 -3.74 0.28
C ALA A 53 2.98 -2.34 0.08
N VAL A 54 4.30 -2.24 -0.12
CA VAL A 54 4.96 -0.99 -0.54
C VAL A 54 4.71 -0.81 -2.04
N VAL A 55 4.11 0.33 -2.41
CA VAL A 55 3.83 0.68 -3.81
C VAL A 55 4.97 1.49 -4.40
N LYS A 56 5.56 2.41 -3.62
CA LYS A 56 6.59 3.32 -4.10
C LYS A 56 7.44 3.89 -2.96
N GLU A 57 8.71 4.13 -3.22
CA GLU A 57 9.59 4.96 -2.39
C GLU A 57 9.62 6.39 -2.94
N ILE A 58 9.45 7.37 -2.07
CA ILE A 58 9.32 8.79 -2.39
C ILE A 58 10.36 9.56 -1.59
N GLU A 59 11.20 10.33 -2.27
CA GLU A 59 12.11 11.29 -1.65
C GLU A 59 11.41 12.66 -1.59
N ILE A 60 11.29 13.23 -0.40
CA ILE A 60 10.82 14.59 -0.17
C ILE A 60 12.04 15.46 0.13
N ARG A 61 12.16 16.61 -0.54
CA ARG A 61 13.29 17.54 -0.44
C ARG A 61 12.84 18.92 -0.02
#